data_AF-A0A519ZE99-F1
#
_entry.id   AF-A0A519ZE99-F1
#
_cell.length_a   1.000
_cell.length_b   1.000
_cell.length_c   1.000
_cell.angle_alpha   90.00
_cell.angle_beta   90.00
_cell.angle_gamma   90.00
#
_symmetry.space_group_name_H-M   'P 1'
#
loop_
_entity.id
_entity.type
_entity.pdbx_description
1 polymer ?
#
loop_
_entity_poly.entity_id
_entity_poly.type
_entity_poly.pdbx_seq_one_letter_code
_entity_poly.pdbx_strand_id
1 'polypeptide(L)'
;MTDRHPLNMAQDSLRPTYRRLRGYAFDPSFANQLESSGVNTITYHIRWESLAPGPLGEYLEVMDIDPASGVMYPPVDLEDPQLLAQDGLPPSESNPQFHQQMVYAVAMLTIQNFEKALGRRVQWSSPDDGKGERFIRRLRLYPHAFWGANAYYSSQKKAVLFGYFSAHPSSRNLLMPGSLVFSCLSHVIITHEVTHALIDGIHKCFVLPLHEDTLAVHEALSDIGCPAG
;
A
#
# COMPACT_ATOMS: atom_id res chain seq x y z
N MET A 1 -1.37 -38.09 0.42
CA MET A 1 -0.06 -37.87 1.08
C MET A 1 0.99 -37.89 -0.01
N THR A 2 1.29 -36.72 -0.58
CA THR A 2 2.26 -36.58 -1.67
C THR A 2 3.64 -36.44 -1.05
N ASP A 3 4.46 -37.49 -1.21
CA ASP A 3 5.87 -37.52 -0.83
C ASP A 3 6.60 -36.31 -1.44
N ARG A 4 7.04 -35.39 -0.57
CA ARG A 4 7.93 -34.31 -0.97
C ARG A 4 9.34 -34.88 -1.03
N HIS A 5 9.82 -35.11 -2.25
CA HIS A 5 11.18 -35.57 -2.53
C HIS A 5 12.22 -34.61 -1.93
N PRO A 6 13.33 -35.10 -1.34
CA PRO A 6 14.31 -34.26 -0.61
C PRO A 6 14.97 -33.17 -1.45
N LEU A 7 15.00 -33.32 -2.79
CA LEU A 7 15.48 -32.28 -3.71
C LEU A 7 14.56 -31.04 -3.77
N ASN A 8 13.26 -31.18 -3.51
CA ASN A 8 12.33 -30.03 -3.45
C ASN A 8 12.56 -29.15 -2.20
N MET A 9 13.11 -29.71 -1.11
CA MET A 9 13.39 -28.94 0.11
C MET A 9 14.57 -27.98 -0.08
N ALA A 10 15.57 -28.36 -0.89
CA ALA A 10 16.73 -27.53 -1.18
C ALA A 10 16.42 -26.37 -2.14
N GLN A 11 15.38 -26.48 -2.98
CA GLN A 11 14.97 -25.40 -3.88
C GLN A 11 14.16 -24.30 -3.16
N ASP A 12 13.40 -24.64 -2.13
CA ASP A 12 12.70 -23.63 -1.31
C ASP A 12 13.68 -22.79 -0.46
N SER A 13 14.85 -23.32 -0.09
CA SER A 13 15.87 -22.58 0.68
C SER A 13 16.63 -21.50 -0.10
N LEU A 14 16.54 -21.49 -1.44
CA LEU A 14 17.16 -20.45 -2.29
C LEU A 14 16.21 -19.28 -2.56
N ARG A 15 14.91 -19.43 -2.23
CA ARG A 15 13.95 -18.35 -2.43
C ARG A 15 14.17 -17.27 -1.38
N PRO A 16 14.35 -16.01 -1.77
CA PRO A 16 14.48 -14.94 -0.81
C PRO A 16 13.21 -14.86 0.04
N THR A 17 13.37 -14.70 1.35
CA THR A 17 12.25 -14.55 2.29
C THR A 17 11.53 -13.22 2.10
N TYR A 18 12.27 -12.20 1.64
CA TYR A 18 11.78 -10.84 1.49
C TYR A 18 12.04 -10.30 0.09
N ARG A 19 11.06 -9.58 -0.43
CA ARG A 19 11.20 -8.68 -1.57
C ARG A 19 11.52 -7.29 -1.04
N ARG A 20 12.57 -6.67 -1.60
CA ARG A 20 13.03 -5.33 -1.21
C ARG A 20 12.48 -4.32 -2.20
N LEU A 21 11.81 -3.27 -1.70
CA LEU A 21 11.23 -2.21 -2.52
C LEU A 21 11.59 -0.84 -1.94
N ARG A 22 12.13 0.05 -2.77
CA ARG A 22 12.41 1.43 -2.39
C ARG A 22 11.11 2.23 -2.29
N GLY A 23 11.06 3.18 -1.36
CA GLY A 23 9.97 4.13 -1.23
C GLY A 23 10.29 5.28 -0.28
N TYR A 24 9.32 6.14 0.00
CA TYR A 24 9.51 7.33 0.86
C TYR A 24 9.24 7.02 2.33
N ALA A 25 10.10 7.45 3.25
CA ALA A 25 9.87 7.28 4.69
C ALA A 25 8.85 8.29 5.27
N PHE A 26 8.83 9.52 4.75
CA PHE A 26 7.87 10.58 5.11
C PHE A 26 7.32 11.24 3.85
N ASP A 27 6.23 12.01 3.99
CA ASP A 27 5.56 12.68 2.88
C ASP A 27 6.54 13.62 2.12
N PRO A 28 6.74 13.43 0.80
CA PRO A 28 7.66 14.25 0.02
C PRO A 28 7.23 15.74 -0.03
N SER A 29 5.94 16.05 0.13
CA SER A 29 5.44 17.43 0.16
C SER A 29 5.86 18.20 1.42
N PHE A 30 6.09 17.51 2.54
CA PHE A 30 6.64 18.10 3.76
C PHE A 30 8.17 18.27 3.70
N ALA A 31 8.86 17.55 2.82
CA ALA A 31 10.32 17.66 2.65
C ALA A 31 10.76 19.01 2.06
N ASN A 32 9.86 19.75 1.39
CA ASN A 32 10.15 21.08 0.84
C ASN A 32 10.42 22.17 1.89
N GLN A 33 10.18 21.94 3.19
CA GLN A 33 10.51 22.88 4.26
C GLN A 33 11.87 22.62 4.92
N LEU A 34 12.52 21.50 4.65
CA LEU A 34 13.86 21.21 5.17
C LEU A 34 14.86 21.37 4.03
N GLU A 35 15.57 22.50 4.01
CA GLU A 35 16.82 22.65 3.27
C GLU A 35 17.83 21.62 3.82
N SER A 36 17.75 20.37 3.36
CA SER A 36 18.78 19.37 3.59
C SER A 36 18.76 18.32 2.50
N SER A 37 19.85 18.27 1.76
CA SER A 37 20.22 17.28 0.77
C SER A 37 19.99 15.84 1.28
N GLY A 38 18.91 15.21 0.86
CA GLY A 38 18.66 13.79 1.10
C GLY A 38 17.19 13.44 0.90
N VAL A 39 16.83 12.97 -0.30
CA VAL A 39 15.52 12.34 -0.52
C VAL A 39 15.33 11.26 0.54
N ASN A 40 14.36 11.44 1.45
CA ASN A 40 14.12 10.55 2.59
C ASN A 40 13.55 9.19 2.13
N THR A 41 14.44 8.41 1.51
CA THR A 41 14.17 7.12 0.87
C THR A 41 14.50 6.00 1.84
N ILE A 42 13.63 5.00 1.90
CA ILE A 42 13.88 3.76 2.63
C ILE A 42 13.66 2.56 1.73
N THR A 43 14.15 1.39 2.18
CA THR A 43 13.88 0.10 1.51
C THR A 43 12.99 -0.75 2.40
N TYR A 44 11.77 -1.00 1.95
CA TYR A 44 10.82 -1.88 2.59
C TYR A 44 11.18 -3.33 2.35
N HIS A 45 11.11 -4.15 3.40
CA HIS A 45 11.34 -5.60 3.34
C HIS A 45 9.99 -6.31 3.46
N ILE A 46 9.32 -6.51 2.33
CA ILE A 46 8.01 -7.17 2.30
C ILE A 46 8.14 -8.66 2.07
N ARG A 47 7.15 -9.45 2.48
CA ARG A 47 7.15 -10.92 2.32
C ARG A 47 7.30 -11.23 0.83
N TRP A 48 8.18 -12.18 0.50
CA TRP A 48 8.28 -12.64 -0.87
C TRP A 48 7.02 -13.40 -1.29
N GLU A 49 6.46 -13.00 -2.43
CA GLU A 49 5.36 -13.68 -3.11
C GLU A 49 5.51 -13.49 -4.62
N SER A 50 4.84 -14.36 -5.39
CA SER A 50 4.78 -14.23 -6.84
C SER A 50 3.71 -13.22 -7.22
N LEU A 51 4.08 -12.23 -8.02
CA LEU A 51 3.22 -11.11 -8.41
C LEU A 51 2.93 -11.13 -9.91
N ALA A 52 1.70 -10.74 -10.27
CA ALA A 52 1.42 -10.28 -11.62
C ALA A 52 1.51 -8.74 -11.68
N PRO A 53 1.67 -8.14 -12.88
CA PRO A 53 1.74 -6.69 -13.03
C PRO A 53 0.53 -5.95 -12.44
N GLY A 54 0.78 -4.76 -11.89
CA GLY A 54 -0.24 -3.99 -11.16
C GLY A 54 -0.38 -4.59 -9.77
N PRO A 55 0.70 -4.55 -8.98
CA PRO A 55 1.15 -5.61 -8.09
C PRO A 55 -0.01 -6.43 -7.54
N LEU A 56 -0.23 -7.58 -8.16
CA LEU A 56 -1.35 -8.45 -7.86
C LEU A 56 -0.81 -9.67 -7.11
N GLY A 57 -1.03 -9.65 -5.79
CA GLY A 57 -0.52 -10.65 -4.86
C GLY A 57 -1.61 -11.50 -4.21
N GLU A 58 -1.31 -12.05 -3.04
CA GLU A 58 -2.24 -12.82 -2.22
C GLU A 58 -3.30 -11.90 -1.60
N TYR A 59 -2.88 -10.78 -1.00
CA TYR A 59 -3.72 -9.87 -0.21
C TYR A 59 -4.16 -8.61 -0.93
N LEU A 60 -3.38 -8.14 -1.90
CA LEU A 60 -3.53 -6.83 -2.50
C LEU A 60 -3.60 -6.94 -4.02
N GLU A 61 -4.29 -5.98 -4.62
CA GLU A 61 -4.33 -5.73 -6.07
C GLU A 61 -4.25 -4.21 -6.27
N VAL A 62 -3.23 -3.76 -7.02
CA VAL A 62 -3.07 -2.33 -7.33
C VAL A 62 -3.66 -2.04 -8.70
N MET A 63 -4.68 -1.17 -8.73
CA MET A 63 -5.35 -0.75 -9.96
C MET A 63 -5.19 0.75 -10.14
N ASP A 64 -4.38 1.15 -11.12
CA ASP A 64 -4.07 2.55 -11.34
C ASP A 64 -4.91 3.14 -12.49
N ILE A 65 -6.16 3.46 -12.15
CA ILE A 65 -7.13 4.10 -13.03
C ILE A 65 -7.46 5.45 -12.41
N ASP A 66 -7.28 6.51 -13.18
CA ASP A 66 -7.62 7.88 -12.80
C ASP A 66 -8.91 8.33 -13.50
N PRO A 67 -10.05 8.32 -12.81
CA PRO A 67 -11.32 8.76 -13.37
C PRO A 67 -11.36 10.27 -13.66
N ALA A 68 -10.56 11.08 -12.95
CA ALA A 68 -10.56 12.53 -13.12
C ALA A 68 -9.87 12.95 -14.42
N SER A 69 -8.83 12.22 -14.85
CA SER A 69 -8.16 12.42 -16.13
C SER A 69 -8.62 11.45 -17.23
N GLY A 70 -9.33 10.37 -16.89
CA GLY A 70 -9.74 9.32 -17.82
C GLY A 70 -8.60 8.41 -18.28
N VAL A 71 -7.48 8.40 -17.54
CA VAL A 71 -6.26 7.66 -17.90
C VAL A 71 -6.16 6.37 -17.07
N MET A 72 -5.74 5.29 -17.72
CA MET A 72 -5.27 4.08 -17.04
C MET A 72 -3.75 4.03 -17.18
N TYR A 73 -3.04 4.04 -16.04
CA TYR A 73 -1.59 4.01 -16.04
C TYR A 73 -1.08 2.58 -16.24
N PRO A 74 0.03 2.39 -16.98
CA PRO A 74 0.62 1.07 -17.16
C PRO A 74 0.95 0.40 -15.82
N PRO A 75 0.57 -0.87 -15.62
CA PRO A 75 0.87 -1.58 -14.39
C PRO A 75 2.39 -1.77 -14.22
N VAL A 76 2.91 -1.57 -13.01
CA VAL A 76 4.31 -1.95 -12.69
C VAL A 76 4.44 -3.46 -12.58
N ASP A 77 5.48 -4.03 -13.20
CA ASP A 77 5.82 -5.44 -13.07
C ASP A 77 6.99 -5.63 -12.10
N LEU A 78 6.68 -5.93 -10.84
CA LEU A 78 7.71 -6.14 -9.83
C LEU A 78 8.48 -7.47 -10.01
N GLU A 79 8.06 -8.36 -10.91
CA GLU A 79 8.82 -9.57 -11.27
C GLU A 79 9.84 -9.32 -12.39
N ASP A 80 9.91 -8.10 -12.95
CA ASP A 80 10.95 -7.76 -13.93
C ASP A 80 12.35 -7.96 -13.30
N PRO A 81 13.24 -8.76 -13.92
CA PRO A 81 14.60 -8.98 -13.44
C PRO A 81 15.39 -7.69 -13.16
N GLN A 82 15.15 -6.62 -13.93
CA GLN A 82 15.81 -5.33 -13.73
C GLN A 82 15.35 -4.64 -12.45
N LEU A 83 14.05 -4.73 -12.13
CA LEU A 83 13.51 -4.17 -10.89
C LEU A 83 13.90 -5.02 -9.68
N LEU A 84 13.90 -6.35 -9.83
CA LEU A 84 14.37 -7.28 -8.81
C LEU A 84 15.83 -7.01 -8.40
N ALA A 85 16.69 -6.71 -9.37
CA ALA A 85 18.10 -6.41 -9.12
C ALA A 85 18.34 -5.03 -8.46
N GLN A 86 17.34 -4.15 -8.47
CA GLN A 86 17.46 -2.75 -8.05
C GLN A 86 16.60 -2.38 -6.83
N ASP A 87 16.06 -3.38 -6.12
CA ASP A 87 15.12 -3.16 -5.03
C ASP A 87 13.89 -2.32 -5.49
N GLY A 88 13.38 -2.61 -6.70
CA GLY A 88 12.26 -1.90 -7.32
C GLY A 88 12.65 -0.61 -8.06
N LEU A 89 11.64 0.17 -8.42
CA LEU A 89 11.76 1.49 -9.04
C LEU A 89 12.39 2.51 -8.08
N PRO A 90 13.19 3.47 -8.59
CA PRO A 90 13.68 4.58 -7.79
C PRO A 90 12.50 5.50 -7.38
N PRO A 91 12.56 6.12 -6.19
CA PRO A 91 11.54 7.08 -5.76
C PRO A 91 11.36 8.24 -6.72
N SER A 92 10.09 8.54 -7.03
CA SER A 92 9.72 9.57 -7.99
C SER A 92 8.29 10.04 -7.76
N GLU A 93 8.09 11.36 -7.67
CA GLU A 93 6.76 11.98 -7.58
C GLU A 93 6.02 12.06 -8.93
N SER A 94 6.74 11.85 -10.03
CA SER A 94 6.22 12.01 -11.39
C SER A 94 5.99 10.68 -12.10
N ASN A 95 6.39 9.55 -11.50
CA ASN A 95 6.25 8.23 -12.09
C ASN A 95 5.08 7.44 -11.45
N PRO A 96 3.95 7.27 -12.14
CA PRO A 96 2.80 6.52 -11.64
C PRO A 96 3.12 5.07 -11.28
N GLN A 97 4.06 4.42 -11.98
CA GLN A 97 4.48 3.06 -11.65
C GLN A 97 5.19 2.99 -10.29
N PHE A 98 5.95 4.04 -9.93
CA PHE A 98 6.50 4.13 -8.58
C PHE A 98 5.39 4.36 -7.53
N HIS A 99 4.34 5.13 -7.85
CA HIS A 99 3.20 5.30 -6.93
C HIS A 99 2.52 3.96 -6.63
N GLN A 100 2.37 3.10 -7.67
CA GLN A 100 1.89 1.73 -7.51
C GLN A 100 2.80 0.89 -6.60
N GLN A 101 4.13 0.97 -6.79
CA GLN A 101 5.11 0.29 -5.93
C GLN A 101 5.03 0.78 -4.48
N MET A 102 4.97 2.09 -4.27
CA MET A 102 4.94 2.71 -2.94
C MET A 102 3.72 2.24 -2.15
N VAL A 103 2.54 2.35 -2.75
CA VAL A 103 1.28 1.90 -2.15
C VAL A 103 1.33 0.40 -1.83
N TYR A 104 1.83 -0.42 -2.75
CA TYR A 104 1.97 -1.86 -2.52
C TYR A 104 2.92 -2.19 -1.36
N ALA A 105 4.10 -1.58 -1.37
CA ALA A 105 5.16 -1.86 -0.41
C ALA A 105 4.73 -1.50 1.02
N VAL A 106 4.15 -0.31 1.20
CA VAL A 106 3.67 0.12 2.52
C VAL A 106 2.49 -0.72 2.97
N ALA A 107 1.49 -0.95 2.11
CA ALA A 107 0.32 -1.74 2.48
C ALA A 107 0.69 -3.19 2.87
N MET A 108 1.58 -3.85 2.13
CA MET A 108 2.06 -5.19 2.49
C MET A 108 2.82 -5.18 3.81
N LEU A 109 3.67 -4.17 4.06
CA LEU A 109 4.38 -4.04 5.33
C LEU A 109 3.40 -3.87 6.49
N THR A 110 2.37 -3.02 6.35
CA THR A 110 1.31 -2.85 7.34
C THR A 110 0.61 -4.18 7.63
N ILE A 111 0.23 -4.94 6.59
CA ILE A 111 -0.39 -6.26 6.75
C ILE A 111 0.55 -7.22 7.51
N GLN A 112 1.84 -7.27 7.16
CA GLN A 112 2.80 -8.15 7.84
C GLN A 112 2.95 -7.80 9.33
N ASN A 113 3.07 -6.52 9.66
CA ASN A 113 3.16 -6.05 11.04
C ASN A 113 1.89 -6.40 11.82
N PHE A 114 0.73 -6.24 11.17
CA PHE A 114 -0.55 -6.57 11.75
C PHE A 114 -0.72 -8.08 11.98
N GLU A 115 -0.36 -8.92 11.01
CA GLU A 115 -0.36 -10.39 11.16
C GLU A 115 0.59 -10.85 12.27
N LYS A 116 1.76 -10.22 12.39
CA LYS A 116 2.74 -10.51 13.45
C LYS A 116 2.17 -10.18 14.83
N ALA A 117 1.48 -9.05 14.97
CA ALA A 117 0.85 -8.64 16.23
C ALA A 117 -0.38 -9.50 16.56
N LEU A 118 -1.20 -9.84 15.57
CA LEU A 118 -2.44 -10.61 15.73
C LEU A 118 -2.19 -12.12 15.90
N GLY A 119 -1.05 -12.63 15.43
CA GLY A 119 -0.70 -14.05 15.49
C GLY A 119 -1.46 -14.96 14.51
N ARG A 120 -2.22 -14.38 13.57
CA ARG A 120 -2.97 -15.10 12.53
C ARG A 120 -3.01 -14.32 11.22
N ARG A 121 -3.36 -15.03 10.14
CA ARG A 121 -3.55 -14.41 8.82
C ARG A 121 -4.76 -13.46 8.82
N VAL A 122 -4.60 -12.33 8.14
CA VAL A 122 -5.67 -11.34 7.93
C VAL A 122 -6.72 -11.89 6.97
N GLN A 123 -7.97 -11.50 7.19
CA GLN A 123 -9.07 -11.73 6.25
C GLN A 123 -9.80 -10.41 6.00
N TRP A 124 -10.19 -10.17 4.75
CA TRP A 124 -10.99 -9.02 4.40
C TRP A 124 -12.46 -9.30 4.65
N SER A 125 -13.16 -8.31 5.18
CA SER A 125 -14.59 -8.38 5.40
C SER A 125 -15.36 -8.49 4.07
N SER A 126 -16.59 -9.00 4.15
CA SER A 126 -17.50 -8.98 3.00
C SER A 126 -17.99 -7.55 2.70
N PRO A 127 -18.20 -7.17 1.42
CA PRO A 127 -18.88 -5.95 1.05
C PRO A 127 -20.27 -5.87 1.67
N ASP A 128 -20.73 -4.66 1.97
CA ASP A 128 -22.09 -4.43 2.47
C ASP A 128 -23.01 -4.07 1.30
N ASP A 129 -23.33 -5.06 0.47
CA ASP A 129 -24.17 -4.90 -0.74
C ASP A 129 -25.49 -5.67 -0.66
N GLY A 130 -25.84 -6.19 0.52
CA GLY A 130 -27.05 -6.97 0.76
C GLY A 130 -27.07 -8.35 0.08
N LYS A 131 -25.99 -8.79 -0.56
CA LYS A 131 -25.91 -10.08 -1.28
C LYS A 131 -25.33 -11.22 -0.45
N GLY A 132 -25.26 -11.03 0.87
CA GLY A 132 -24.71 -12.02 1.81
C GLY A 132 -23.19 -11.98 1.92
N GLU A 133 -22.63 -12.88 2.73
CA GLU A 133 -21.19 -12.96 2.94
C GLU A 133 -20.48 -13.49 1.69
N ARG A 134 -19.49 -12.73 1.20
CA ARG A 134 -18.63 -13.10 0.07
C ARG A 134 -17.18 -12.98 0.49
N PHE A 135 -16.43 -14.05 0.31
CA PHE A 135 -14.99 -14.03 0.51
C PHE A 135 -14.32 -13.04 -0.46
N ILE A 136 -13.66 -12.03 0.12
CA ILE A 136 -12.82 -11.09 -0.61
C ILE A 136 -11.38 -11.52 -0.42
N ARG A 137 -10.76 -11.96 -1.52
CA ARG A 137 -9.37 -12.38 -1.49
C ARG A 137 -8.42 -11.19 -1.36
N ARG A 138 -8.73 -10.08 -2.03
CA ARG A 138 -7.81 -8.94 -2.18
C ARG A 138 -8.48 -7.62 -1.87
N LEU A 139 -7.76 -6.78 -1.12
CA LEU A 139 -8.06 -5.36 -1.00
C LEU A 139 -7.52 -4.63 -2.24
N ARG A 140 -8.35 -3.81 -2.86
CA ARG A 140 -7.94 -3.01 -4.03
C ARG A 140 -7.32 -1.70 -3.60
N LEU A 141 -6.25 -1.30 -4.24
CA LEU A 141 -5.58 -0.03 -3.98
C LEU A 141 -5.58 0.81 -5.25
N TYR A 142 -6.08 2.05 -5.15
CA TYR A 142 -6.18 2.99 -6.27
C TYR A 142 -5.30 4.21 -6.01
N PRO A 143 -4.05 4.24 -6.53
CA PRO A 143 -3.12 5.34 -6.28
C PRO A 143 -3.60 6.72 -6.75
N HIS A 144 -4.40 6.78 -7.82
CA HIS A 144 -4.91 8.02 -8.40
C HIS A 144 -6.43 8.01 -8.52
N ALA A 145 -7.14 7.80 -7.41
CA ALA A 145 -8.58 7.52 -7.44
C ALA A 145 -9.47 8.74 -7.72
N PHE A 146 -9.09 9.93 -7.29
CA PHE A 146 -9.88 11.15 -7.46
C PHE A 146 -9.04 12.43 -7.25
N TRP A 147 -9.56 13.57 -7.71
CA TRP A 147 -8.99 14.88 -7.42
C TRP A 147 -9.46 15.37 -6.04
N GLY A 148 -8.54 15.51 -5.08
CA GLY A 148 -8.82 16.00 -3.73
C GLY A 148 -7.67 15.74 -2.75
N ALA A 149 -7.57 16.59 -1.73
CA ALA A 149 -6.60 16.44 -0.64
C ALA A 149 -7.09 15.44 0.42
N ASN A 150 -7.31 14.19 0.01
CA ASN A 150 -7.82 13.15 0.90
C ASN A 150 -7.40 11.75 0.43
N ALA A 151 -7.43 10.78 1.35
CA ALA A 151 -7.44 9.36 1.05
C ALA A 151 -8.48 8.70 1.97
N TYR A 152 -9.07 7.59 1.54
CA TYR A 152 -10.01 6.87 2.40
C TYR A 152 -10.15 5.39 2.03
N TYR A 153 -10.40 4.56 3.04
CA TYR A 153 -10.91 3.21 2.89
C TYR A 153 -12.44 3.22 2.62
N SER A 154 -12.86 2.46 1.61
CA SER A 154 -14.27 2.21 1.29
C SER A 154 -14.66 0.77 1.62
N SER A 155 -15.48 0.60 2.67
CA SER A 155 -16.02 -0.70 3.07
C SER A 155 -16.96 -1.31 2.03
N GLN A 156 -17.64 -0.50 1.23
CA GLN A 156 -18.51 -0.97 0.15
C GLN A 156 -17.72 -1.53 -1.03
N LYS A 157 -16.65 -0.83 -1.45
CA LYS A 157 -15.82 -1.24 -2.59
C LYS A 157 -14.72 -2.24 -2.22
N LYS A 158 -14.43 -2.38 -0.91
CA LYS A 158 -13.23 -3.05 -0.39
C LYS A 158 -11.98 -2.55 -1.09
N ALA A 159 -11.82 -1.23 -1.01
CA ALA A 159 -10.75 -0.53 -1.68
C ALA A 159 -10.25 0.64 -0.85
N VAL A 160 -8.96 0.94 -0.97
CA VAL A 160 -8.37 2.21 -0.52
C VAL A 160 -8.21 3.12 -1.73
N LEU A 161 -8.71 4.34 -1.61
CA LEU A 161 -8.74 5.33 -2.67
C LEU A 161 -7.87 6.51 -2.26
N PHE A 162 -6.82 6.78 -3.03
CA PHE A 162 -5.91 7.89 -2.79
C PHE A 162 -6.22 9.05 -3.72
N GLY A 163 -6.30 10.25 -3.16
CA GLY A 163 -6.52 11.47 -3.89
C GLY A 163 -5.22 12.19 -4.24
N TYR A 164 -5.32 13.16 -5.14
CA TYR A 164 -4.24 14.08 -5.45
C TYR A 164 -4.77 15.48 -5.69
N PHE A 165 -3.95 16.50 -5.42
CA PHE A 165 -4.34 17.90 -5.49
C PHE A 165 -3.15 18.79 -5.82
N SER A 166 -3.39 20.05 -6.18
CA SER A 166 -2.30 20.99 -6.43
C SER A 166 -1.82 21.65 -5.12
N ALA A 167 -0.51 21.67 -4.91
CA ALA A 167 0.16 22.36 -3.81
C ALA A 167 -0.06 23.88 -3.81
N HIS A 168 -0.38 24.47 -4.97
CA HIS A 168 -0.64 25.91 -5.11
C HIS A 168 -2.05 26.15 -5.69
N PRO A 169 -2.88 27.00 -5.08
CA PRO A 169 -4.25 27.28 -5.56
C PRO A 169 -4.30 28.12 -6.86
N SER A 170 -3.14 28.42 -7.46
CA SER A 170 -3.02 29.30 -8.64
C SER A 170 -3.27 28.53 -9.94
N SER A 171 -4.55 28.45 -10.33
CA SER A 171 -5.02 28.06 -11.68
C SER A 171 -4.89 26.57 -12.06
N ARG A 172 -6.04 25.90 -12.18
CA ARG A 172 -6.22 24.54 -12.75
C ARG A 172 -5.60 24.33 -14.14
N ASN A 173 -5.24 25.43 -14.83
CA ASN A 173 -4.73 25.44 -16.20
C ASN A 173 -3.20 25.54 -16.33
N LEU A 174 -2.44 25.65 -15.21
CA LEU A 174 -0.98 25.75 -15.24
C LEU A 174 -0.36 24.74 -14.24
N LEU A 175 -0.49 23.45 -14.52
CA LEU A 175 0.19 22.42 -13.75
C LEU A 175 1.68 22.43 -14.11
N MET A 176 2.51 23.04 -13.26
CA MET A 176 3.95 22.87 -13.32
C MET A 176 4.32 21.45 -12.85
N PRO A 177 5.32 20.79 -13.46
CA PRO A 177 5.89 19.55 -12.90
C PRO A 177 6.28 19.77 -11.42
N GLY A 178 5.82 18.89 -10.52
CA GLY A 178 6.04 19.02 -9.07
C GLY A 178 5.00 19.87 -8.31
N SER A 179 3.96 20.38 -9.00
CA SER A 179 2.86 21.09 -8.33
C SER A 179 1.77 20.17 -7.77
N LEU A 180 1.80 18.87 -8.06
CA LEU A 180 0.81 17.92 -7.60
C LEU A 180 1.33 17.17 -6.36
N VAL A 181 0.50 17.11 -5.34
CA VAL A 181 0.72 16.31 -4.13
C VAL A 181 -0.15 15.07 -4.24
N PHE A 182 0.46 13.92 -4.02
CA PHE A 182 -0.19 12.61 -4.12
C PHE A 182 -0.24 11.96 -2.74
N SER A 183 -1.45 11.70 -2.22
CA SER A 183 -1.57 11.06 -0.91
C SER A 183 -1.02 9.62 -0.90
N CYS A 184 -0.98 8.97 -2.07
CA CYS A 184 -0.41 7.64 -2.26
C CYS A 184 1.12 7.58 -2.11
N LEU A 185 1.80 8.72 -1.95
CA LEU A 185 3.23 8.78 -1.66
C LEU A 185 3.54 8.91 -0.16
N SER A 186 2.52 9.11 0.69
CA SER A 186 2.70 9.27 2.12
C SER A 186 2.57 7.93 2.84
N HIS A 187 3.67 7.49 3.45
CA HIS A 187 3.71 6.26 4.26
C HIS A 187 2.61 6.24 5.34
N VAL A 188 2.45 7.34 6.07
CA VAL A 188 1.49 7.43 7.18
C VAL A 188 0.05 7.37 6.67
N ILE A 189 -0.27 8.04 5.55
CA ILE A 189 -1.61 7.98 4.96
C ILE A 189 -1.93 6.57 4.48
N ILE A 190 -0.99 5.91 3.78
CA ILE A 190 -1.20 4.53 3.32
C ILE A 190 -1.43 3.60 4.51
N THR A 191 -0.57 3.66 5.53
CA THR A 191 -0.69 2.84 6.75
C THR A 191 -2.01 3.09 7.48
N HIS A 192 -2.44 4.34 7.60
CA HIS A 192 -3.70 4.71 8.23
C HIS A 192 -4.91 4.08 7.52
N GLU A 193 -5.01 4.25 6.20
CA GLU A 193 -6.16 3.74 5.45
C GLU A 193 -6.18 2.22 5.34
N VAL A 194 -5.01 1.57 5.24
CA VAL A 194 -4.92 0.11 5.27
C VAL A 194 -5.31 -0.43 6.64
N THR A 195 -5.00 0.29 7.72
CA THR A 195 -5.41 -0.08 9.08
C THR A 195 -6.94 -0.10 9.23
N HIS A 196 -7.65 0.88 8.65
CA HIS A 196 -9.13 0.83 8.60
C HIS A 196 -9.65 -0.43 7.91
N ALA A 197 -9.03 -0.84 6.80
CA ALA A 197 -9.41 -2.06 6.09
C ALA A 197 -9.16 -3.33 6.93
N LEU A 198 -8.05 -3.37 7.67
CA LEU A 198 -7.69 -4.48 8.55
C LEU A 198 -8.65 -4.62 9.73
N ILE A 199 -9.01 -3.50 10.34
CA ILE A 199 -9.91 -3.44 11.49
C ILE A 199 -11.34 -3.80 11.08
N ASP A 200 -11.82 -3.33 9.92
CA ASP A 200 -13.12 -3.75 9.37
C ASP A 200 -13.18 -5.27 9.13
N GLY A 201 -12.07 -5.88 8.71
CA GLY A 201 -11.92 -7.33 8.61
C GLY A 201 -12.10 -8.05 9.95
N ILE A 202 -11.58 -7.50 11.05
CA ILE A 202 -11.74 -8.08 12.39
C ILE A 202 -13.16 -7.90 12.93
N HIS A 203 -13.70 -6.68 12.88
CA HIS A 203 -14.99 -6.35 13.51
C HIS A 203 -16.17 -7.13 12.91
N LYS A 204 -16.14 -7.46 11.61
CA LYS A 204 -17.19 -8.32 11.04
C LYS A 204 -17.08 -9.78 11.48
N CYS A 205 -15.89 -10.22 11.87
CA CYS A 205 -15.68 -11.56 12.41
C CYS A 205 -15.85 -11.65 13.95
N PHE A 206 -15.83 -10.51 14.65
CA PHE A 206 -15.97 -10.43 16.10
C PHE A 206 -17.00 -9.36 16.50
N VAL A 207 -18.16 -9.79 17.02
CA VAL A 207 -19.10 -8.90 17.72
C VAL A 207 -18.49 -8.52 19.07
N LEU A 208 -17.68 -7.47 19.10
CA LEU A 208 -17.19 -6.84 20.33
C LEU A 208 -17.37 -5.32 20.22
N PRO A 209 -18.06 -4.67 21.17
CA PRO A 209 -18.18 -3.22 21.18
C PRO A 209 -16.86 -2.65 21.72
N LEU A 210 -16.12 -1.92 20.88
CA LEU A 210 -14.93 -1.20 21.32
C LEU A 210 -15.19 0.29 21.13
N HIS A 211 -15.51 0.92 22.25
CA HIS A 211 -15.75 2.34 22.47
C HIS A 211 -14.41 3.10 22.46
N GLU A 212 -14.39 4.30 21.87
CA GLU A 212 -13.50 5.51 21.98
C GLU A 212 -11.96 5.38 22.17
N ASP A 213 -11.41 4.24 22.61
CA ASP A 213 -9.98 3.95 22.76
C ASP A 213 -9.28 3.55 21.44
N THR A 214 -10.03 3.42 20.34
CA THR A 214 -9.50 2.96 19.04
C THR A 214 -8.61 4.00 18.37
N LEU A 215 -8.80 5.30 18.64
CA LEU A 215 -7.96 6.37 18.09
C LEU A 215 -6.52 6.30 18.59
N ALA A 216 -6.30 5.97 19.86
CA ALA A 216 -4.95 5.83 20.43
C ALA A 216 -4.24 4.56 19.93
N VAL A 217 -4.98 3.49 19.66
CA VAL A 217 -4.46 2.27 19.03
C VAL A 217 -4.16 2.50 17.54
N HIS A 218 -4.98 3.30 16.84
CA HIS A 218 -4.72 3.71 15.45
C HIS A 218 -3.43 4.54 15.32
N GLU A 219 -3.13 5.43 16.28
CA GLU A 219 -1.84 6.13 16.34
C GLU A 219 -0.69 5.20 16.72
N ALA A 220 -0.84 4.39 17.78
CA ALA A 220 0.22 3.51 18.26
C ALA A 220 0.63 2.43 17.25
N LEU A 221 -0.29 1.91 16.42
CA LEU A 221 0.03 0.97 15.33
C LEU A 221 0.71 1.65 14.14
N SER A 222 0.46 2.94 13.91
CA SER A 222 1.13 3.73 12.88
C SER A 222 2.59 4.03 13.25
N ASP A 223 2.89 4.19 14.54
CA ASP A 223 4.25 4.43 15.06
C ASP A 223 5.15 3.18 15.05
N ILE A 224 4.59 1.97 15.07
CA ILE A 224 5.35 0.70 14.99
C ILE A 224 5.96 0.48 13.59
N GLY A 225 5.60 1.30 12.59
CA GLY A 225 6.15 1.26 11.24
C GLY A 225 7.55 1.86 11.08
N CYS A 226 8.10 2.52 12.11
CA CYS A 226 9.44 3.09 12.02
C CYS A 226 10.50 1.99 12.13
N PRO A 227 11.31 1.72 11.08
CA PRO A 227 12.44 0.82 11.22
C PRO A 227 13.45 1.45 12.19
N ALA A 228 13.69 0.80 13.32
CA ALA A 228 14.91 1.06 14.07
C ALA A 228 16.09 0.75 13.13
N GLY A 229 16.97 1.74 12.96
CA GLY A 229 18.18 1.63 12.15
C GLY A 229 19.12 0.53 12.62
#